data_AF-A0A7C8J6V4-F1
#
_entry.id   AF-A0A7C8J6V4-F1
#
_cell.length_a   1.000
_cell.length_b   1.000
_cell.length_c   1.000
_cell.angle_alpha   90.00
_cell.angle_beta   90.00
_cell.angle_gamma   90.00
#
_symmetry.space_group_name_H-M   'P 1'
#
loop_
_entity.id
_entity.type
_entity.pdbx_description
1 polymer ?
#
loop_
_entity_poly.entity_id
_entity_poly.type
_entity_poly.pdbx_seq_one_letter_code
_entity_poly.pdbx_strand_id
1 'polypeptide(L)'
;MYTTRPRATASLASRTSSPARPVFTPVPAAIEPTTADEPTKDTKMREKLLDFVCPYSPDSVHQNLANARAKDSGTWLFTLPVFEKWQKTNTADDAGAVDGSRSNCIWLSGNLGAGKTMLMSAVIDHLLASVKTLPEEKRKKTAVLYYYFDHSLPSGPKDAIASLLRQLCSQKNTGPLPRFLADNLATMKAAPNLEGDSSDKITKNAGEGPLAPIPMGDMIADFLSLQLRFDSVYICLDGLEECGDLVALFELLVRLVTSSSPSRLVLSARSQVVEPGIAAKIGSKDMVVNLEQHNAPDIRSYLETYTKKHDCLADMIGPEALSGHIKLLAERSGGK
;
A
#
# COMPACT_ATOMS: atom_id res chain seq x y z
N MET A 1 -36.61 64.03 -2.09
CA MET A 1 -37.11 65.30 -2.65
C MET A 1 -36.45 65.54 -3.99
N TYR A 2 -37.26 65.78 -5.02
CA TYR A 2 -36.98 66.50 -6.28
C TYR A 2 -35.90 65.91 -7.24
N THR A 3 -36.31 65.16 -8.30
CA THR A 3 -36.71 65.64 -9.67
C THR A 3 -35.49 65.95 -10.56
N THR A 4 -35.39 65.76 -11.88
CA THR A 4 -36.24 65.28 -13.00
C THR A 4 -35.36 65.23 -14.26
N ARG A 5 -35.81 64.50 -15.29
CA ARG A 5 -35.26 64.39 -16.66
C ARG A 5 -35.20 65.74 -17.45
N PRO A 6 -34.64 65.74 -18.68
CA PRO A 6 -35.41 65.46 -19.92
C PRO A 6 -34.68 64.48 -20.88
N ARG A 7 -35.30 63.53 -21.63
CA ARG A 7 -36.30 63.57 -22.75
C ARG A 7 -35.67 64.09 -24.07
N ALA A 8 -35.16 63.24 -24.96
CA ALA A 8 -35.81 62.40 -26.00
C ALA A 8 -36.07 63.11 -27.35
N THR A 9 -35.65 62.49 -28.48
CA THR A 9 -36.37 62.21 -29.76
C THR A 9 -35.34 61.88 -30.87
N ALA A 10 -35.39 60.65 -31.44
CA ALA A 10 -35.97 60.27 -32.75
C ALA A 10 -35.03 60.64 -33.94
N SER A 11 -34.80 59.90 -35.03
CA SER A 11 -35.57 58.87 -35.73
C SER A 11 -34.70 58.21 -36.84
N LEU A 12 -34.98 56.93 -37.11
CA LEU A 12 -34.84 56.11 -38.33
C LEU A 12 -34.08 56.66 -39.57
N ALA A 13 -33.22 55.82 -40.18
CA ALA A 13 -33.63 54.98 -41.33
C ALA A 13 -32.52 54.02 -41.82
N SER A 14 -33.00 52.86 -42.27
CA SER A 14 -32.36 51.66 -42.81
C SER A 14 -31.49 51.83 -44.05
N ARG A 15 -30.39 51.07 -44.13
CA ARG A 15 -29.93 50.44 -45.39
C ARG A 15 -29.40 49.02 -45.16
N THR A 16 -29.84 48.17 -46.08
CA THR A 16 -29.67 46.74 -46.27
C THR A 16 -28.29 46.36 -46.83
N SER A 17 -27.71 45.24 -46.39
CA SER A 17 -26.90 44.36 -47.26
C SER A 17 -26.71 42.94 -46.67
N SER A 18 -26.97 41.96 -47.53
CA SER A 18 -26.96 40.49 -47.38
C SER A 18 -25.62 39.83 -46.99
N PRO A 19 -25.61 38.51 -46.68
CA PRO A 19 -24.67 37.87 -45.78
C PRO A 19 -23.44 37.29 -46.48
N ALA A 20 -22.29 37.33 -45.80
CA ALA A 20 -21.07 36.65 -46.22
C ALA A 20 -21.15 35.14 -45.87
N ARG A 21 -20.84 34.29 -46.86
CA ARG A 21 -20.70 32.83 -46.74
C ARG A 21 -19.61 32.46 -45.72
N PRO A 22 -19.85 31.52 -44.78
CA PRO A 22 -18.77 30.87 -44.08
C PRO A 22 -18.12 29.81 -44.97
N VAL A 23 -16.80 29.89 -45.08
CA VAL A 23 -15.93 28.92 -45.75
C VAL A 23 -15.95 27.62 -44.94
N PHE A 24 -16.36 26.52 -45.58
CA PHE A 24 -16.24 25.17 -45.03
C PHE A 24 -14.77 24.75 -45.08
N THR A 25 -14.16 24.57 -43.91
CA THR A 25 -12.92 23.79 -43.74
C THR A 25 -13.30 22.34 -43.43
N PRO A 26 -12.64 21.32 -44.03
CA PRO A 26 -12.92 19.93 -43.71
C PRO A 26 -12.40 19.60 -42.31
N VAL A 27 -13.27 19.00 -41.51
CA VAL A 27 -12.94 18.38 -40.20
C VAL A 27 -11.96 17.23 -40.44
N PRO A 28 -10.79 17.17 -39.79
CA PRO A 28 -9.97 15.96 -39.80
C PRO A 28 -10.69 14.88 -39.02
N ALA A 29 -10.76 13.69 -39.63
CA ALA A 29 -11.42 12.51 -39.13
C ALA A 29 -11.06 12.18 -37.67
N ALA A 30 -12.05 11.64 -36.96
CA ALA A 30 -11.93 11.11 -35.61
C ALA A 30 -10.70 10.19 -35.50
N ILE A 31 -9.81 10.53 -34.57
CA ILE A 31 -8.73 9.66 -34.11
C ILE A 31 -9.42 8.55 -33.32
N GLU A 32 -9.49 7.36 -33.92
CA GLU A 32 -9.90 6.13 -33.24
C GLU A 32 -9.04 5.91 -31.98
N PRO A 33 -9.61 5.32 -30.92
CA PRO A 33 -8.88 5.11 -29.68
C PRO A 33 -7.69 4.18 -29.94
N THR A 34 -6.49 4.73 -29.76
CA THR A 34 -5.21 4.04 -29.86
C THR A 34 -5.24 2.75 -29.06
N THR A 35 -5.00 1.66 -29.78
CA THR A 35 -4.71 0.31 -29.32
C THR A 35 -3.96 0.28 -27.98
N ALA A 36 -4.54 -0.40 -26.99
CA ALA A 36 -3.78 -0.84 -25.83
C ALA A 36 -2.58 -1.68 -26.31
N ASP A 37 -1.37 -1.27 -25.95
CA ASP A 37 -0.12 -1.97 -26.29
C ASP A 37 -0.19 -3.44 -25.85
N GLU A 38 -0.11 -4.37 -26.81
CA GLU A 38 0.13 -5.78 -26.52
C GLU A 38 1.45 -5.90 -25.74
N PRO A 39 1.47 -6.53 -24.55
CA PRO A 39 2.68 -6.61 -23.75
C PRO A 39 3.75 -7.38 -24.52
N THR A 40 4.94 -6.78 -24.65
CA THR A 40 6.07 -7.38 -25.36
C THR A 40 6.42 -8.76 -24.77
N LYS A 41 7.06 -9.64 -25.56
CA LYS A 41 7.53 -10.95 -25.10
C LYS A 41 8.39 -10.85 -23.83
N ASP A 42 9.19 -9.78 -23.74
CA ASP A 42 10.04 -9.49 -22.58
C ASP A 42 9.24 -9.09 -21.34
N THR A 43 8.16 -8.31 -21.50
CA THR A 43 7.23 -7.98 -20.42
C THR A 43 6.53 -9.24 -19.91
N LYS A 44 6.03 -10.10 -20.81
CA LYS A 44 5.37 -11.36 -20.45
C LYS A 44 6.31 -12.30 -19.69
N MET A 45 7.59 -12.39 -20.10
CA MET A 45 8.58 -13.23 -19.41
C MET A 45 8.96 -12.65 -18.03
N ARG A 46 9.07 -11.33 -17.92
CA ARG A 46 9.30 -10.66 -16.62
C ARG A 46 8.18 -10.97 -15.64
N GLU A 47 6.93 -10.85 -16.06
CA GLU A 47 5.78 -11.19 -15.20
C GLU A 47 5.82 -12.66 -14.77
N LYS A 48 6.11 -13.59 -15.69
CA LYS A 48 6.29 -15.02 -15.34
C LYS A 48 7.37 -15.25 -14.28
N LEU A 49 8.49 -14.53 -14.36
CA LEU A 49 9.53 -14.60 -13.33
C LEU A 49 9.04 -14.03 -11.99
N LEU A 50 8.33 -12.91 -11.99
CA LEU A 50 7.79 -12.32 -10.76
C LEU A 50 6.72 -13.20 -10.12
N ASP A 51 5.89 -13.86 -10.91
CA ASP A 51 4.93 -14.87 -10.43
C ASP A 51 5.64 -16.11 -9.89
N PHE A 52 6.79 -16.49 -10.46
CA PHE A 52 7.65 -17.54 -9.90
C PHE A 52 8.28 -17.12 -8.55
N VAL A 53 8.66 -15.85 -8.38
CA VAL A 53 9.16 -15.31 -7.10
C VAL A 53 8.07 -15.31 -6.05
N CYS A 54 6.90 -14.76 -6.38
CA CYS A 54 5.75 -14.70 -5.50
C CYS A 54 4.46 -14.66 -6.33
N PRO A 55 3.68 -15.76 -6.39
CA PRO A 55 2.47 -15.80 -7.22
C PRO A 55 1.32 -14.97 -6.63
N TYR A 56 1.43 -14.59 -5.36
CA TYR A 56 0.37 -13.93 -4.62
C TYR A 56 0.56 -12.40 -4.59
N SER A 57 -0.53 -11.66 -4.80
CA SER A 57 -0.56 -10.21 -4.57
C SER A 57 -1.32 -9.90 -3.27
N PRO A 58 -0.73 -9.12 -2.35
CA PRO A 58 -1.43 -8.68 -1.14
C PRO A 58 -2.55 -7.67 -1.42
N ASP A 59 -2.68 -7.16 -2.66
CA ASP A 59 -3.67 -6.14 -3.03
C ASP A 59 -5.10 -6.59 -2.81
N SER A 60 -5.41 -7.86 -3.09
CA SER A 60 -6.76 -8.40 -2.93
C SER A 60 -7.19 -8.42 -1.46
N VAL A 61 -6.31 -8.87 -0.56
CA VAL A 61 -6.52 -8.82 0.89
C VAL A 61 -6.62 -7.37 1.35
N HIS A 62 -5.73 -6.50 0.88
CA HIS A 62 -5.77 -5.09 1.25
C HIS A 62 -7.10 -4.42 0.86
N GLN A 63 -7.59 -4.65 -0.36
CA GLN A 63 -8.87 -4.13 -0.83
C GLN A 63 -10.06 -4.62 0.01
N ASN A 64 -10.06 -5.91 0.36
CA ASN A 64 -11.09 -6.47 1.23
C ASN A 64 -11.08 -5.82 2.63
N LEU A 65 -9.89 -5.62 3.21
CA LEU A 65 -9.73 -4.94 4.49
C LEU A 65 -10.16 -3.46 4.41
N ALA A 66 -9.76 -2.75 3.35
CA ALA A 66 -10.12 -1.35 3.15
C ALA A 66 -11.65 -1.18 2.99
N ASN A 67 -12.31 -2.10 2.29
CA ASN A 67 -13.78 -2.10 2.14
C ASN A 67 -14.53 -2.45 3.43
N ALA A 68 -13.96 -3.32 4.27
CA ALA A 68 -14.54 -3.71 5.54
C ALA A 68 -14.32 -2.67 6.65
N ARG A 69 -13.27 -1.86 6.55
CA ARG A 69 -12.90 -0.85 7.54
C ARG A 69 -14.00 0.22 7.67
N ALA A 70 -14.33 0.58 8.90
CA ALA A 70 -15.25 1.68 9.16
C ALA A 70 -14.70 3.00 8.59
N LYS A 71 -15.59 3.82 8.02
CA LYS A 71 -15.19 5.10 7.43
C LYS A 71 -14.45 5.95 8.46
N ASP A 72 -13.34 6.57 8.02
CA ASP A 72 -12.48 7.45 8.81
C ASP A 72 -11.79 6.78 10.03
N SER A 73 -11.94 5.46 10.22
CA SER A 73 -11.22 4.71 11.25
C SER A 73 -9.72 4.72 11.00
N GLY A 74 -8.96 4.88 12.08
CA GLY A 74 -7.50 4.94 12.06
C GLY A 74 -6.92 6.30 11.68
N THR A 75 -7.75 7.28 11.30
CA THR A 75 -7.26 8.63 10.90
C THR A 75 -6.59 9.38 12.04
N TRP A 76 -6.94 9.06 13.29
CA TRP A 76 -6.31 9.62 14.48
C TRP A 76 -4.79 9.42 14.49
N LEU A 77 -4.30 8.31 13.93
CA LEU A 77 -2.86 7.99 13.89
C LEU A 77 -2.06 9.06 13.13
N PHE A 78 -2.61 9.58 12.03
CA PHE A 78 -1.93 10.54 11.16
C PHE A 78 -1.80 11.93 11.79
N THR A 79 -2.52 12.17 12.90
CA THR A 79 -2.42 13.41 13.69
C THR A 79 -1.39 13.29 14.82
N LEU A 80 -0.87 12.09 15.08
CA LEU A 80 0.07 11.89 16.17
C LEU A 80 1.48 12.38 15.79
N PRO A 81 2.18 13.08 16.69
CA PRO A 81 3.55 13.56 16.43
C PRO A 81 4.52 12.43 16.04
N VAL A 82 4.33 11.22 16.58
CA VAL A 82 5.15 10.05 16.27
C VAL A 82 5.05 9.66 14.79
N PHE A 83 3.84 9.70 14.22
CA PHE A 83 3.61 9.38 12.81
C PHE A 83 4.20 10.46 11.90
N GLU A 84 3.97 11.73 12.24
CA GLU A 84 4.53 12.86 11.52
C GLU A 84 6.07 12.85 11.52
N LYS A 85 6.67 12.61 12.69
CA LYS A 85 8.13 12.46 12.85
C LYS A 85 8.66 11.35 11.95
N TRP A 86 8.06 10.15 12.02
CA TRP A 86 8.47 9.01 11.21
C TRP A 86 8.36 9.27 9.71
N GLN A 87 7.29 9.93 9.26
CA GLN A 87 7.05 10.18 7.84
C GLN A 87 7.98 11.25 7.27
N LYS A 88 8.34 12.27 8.07
CA LYS A 88 9.11 13.44 7.61
C LYS A 88 10.62 13.33 7.81
N THR A 89 11.10 12.49 8.71
CA THR A 89 12.54 12.30 8.94
C THR A 89 13.20 11.92 7.61
N ASN A 90 14.38 12.44 7.27
CA ASN A 90 15.16 11.94 6.13
C ASN A 90 16.23 10.95 6.60
N THR A 91 16.69 10.08 5.71
CA THR A 91 17.76 9.11 6.00
C THR A 91 19.08 9.79 6.40
N ALA A 92 19.33 11.00 5.92
CA ALA A 92 20.50 11.80 6.28
C ALA A 92 20.46 12.31 7.73
N ASP A 93 19.27 12.52 8.28
CA ASP A 93 19.08 13.05 9.64
C ASP A 93 19.37 11.98 10.70
N ASP A 94 19.19 10.69 10.36
CA ASP A 94 19.44 9.53 11.24
C ASP A 94 20.91 9.06 11.20
N ALA A 95 21.74 9.53 10.25
CA ALA A 95 23.14 9.09 10.08
C ALA A 95 24.06 9.50 11.26
N GLY A 96 23.63 10.47 12.07
CA GLY A 96 24.31 10.92 13.29
C GLY A 96 23.74 10.35 14.59
N ALA A 97 22.72 9.48 14.55
CA ALA A 97 22.13 8.91 15.76
C ALA A 97 23.08 7.86 16.37
N VAL A 98 23.84 8.27 17.38
CA VAL A 98 24.86 7.45 18.06
C VAL A 98 24.25 6.33 18.92
N ASP A 99 22.94 6.35 19.20
CA ASP A 99 22.33 5.51 20.23
C ASP A 99 20.94 4.95 19.86
N GLY A 100 20.82 4.24 18.74
CA GLY A 100 19.66 3.36 18.50
C GLY A 100 18.27 4.02 18.37
N SER A 101 18.14 5.34 18.53
CA SER A 101 16.91 6.12 18.35
C SER A 101 16.65 6.37 16.87
N ARG A 102 16.43 5.28 16.11
CA ARG A 102 16.09 5.36 14.70
C ARG A 102 14.61 5.66 14.56
N SER A 103 14.30 6.80 13.93
CA SER A 103 12.91 7.22 13.70
C SER A 103 12.32 6.64 12.41
N ASN A 104 12.95 5.60 11.84
CA ASN A 104 12.54 4.95 10.60
C ASN A 104 11.59 3.75 10.81
N CYS A 105 11.20 3.44 12.04
CA CYS A 105 10.25 2.38 12.35
C CYS A 105 9.18 2.87 13.31
N ILE A 106 7.91 2.57 13.02
CA ILE A 106 6.79 2.67 13.97
C ILE A 106 6.25 1.29 14.30
N TRP A 107 6.00 1.06 15.58
CA TRP A 107 5.27 -0.12 16.06
C TRP A 107 3.83 0.25 16.42
N LEU A 108 2.87 -0.45 15.82
CA LEU A 108 1.45 -0.41 16.14
C LEU A 108 1.16 -1.60 17.08
N SER A 109 1.18 -1.32 18.38
CA SER A 109 1.01 -2.32 19.43
C SER A 109 -0.45 -2.40 19.88
N GLY A 110 -0.97 -3.61 20.03
CA GLY A 110 -2.29 -3.81 20.61
C GLY A 110 -2.64 -5.27 20.82
N ASN A 111 -3.62 -5.49 21.69
CA ASN A 111 -4.17 -6.79 22.02
C ASN A 111 -4.90 -7.43 20.83
N LEU A 112 -5.30 -8.69 21.00
CA LEU A 112 -6.16 -9.37 20.04
C LEU A 112 -7.49 -8.60 19.91
N GLY A 113 -7.93 -8.37 18.68
CA GLY A 113 -9.17 -7.62 18.42
C GLY A 113 -9.07 -6.10 18.57
N ALA A 114 -7.91 -5.53 18.93
CA ALA A 114 -7.74 -4.08 19.10
C ALA A 114 -7.84 -3.25 17.79
N GLY A 115 -7.97 -3.92 16.64
CA GLY A 115 -8.09 -3.28 15.33
C GLY A 115 -6.76 -3.07 14.58
N LYS A 116 -5.67 -3.74 14.97
CA LYS A 116 -4.33 -3.61 14.34
C LYS A 116 -4.36 -3.70 12.81
N THR A 117 -4.94 -4.76 12.27
CA THR A 117 -5.04 -4.99 10.82
C THR A 117 -5.86 -3.91 10.10
N MET A 118 -6.93 -3.43 10.73
CA MET A 118 -7.74 -2.33 10.19
C MET A 118 -6.95 -1.01 10.19
N LEU A 119 -6.18 -0.75 11.26
CA LEU A 119 -5.30 0.41 11.34
C LEU A 119 -4.17 0.33 10.31
N MET A 120 -3.55 -0.85 10.12
CA MET A 120 -2.52 -1.04 9.09
C MET A 120 -3.08 -0.80 7.69
N SER A 121 -4.30 -1.28 7.42
CA SER A 121 -5.00 -0.98 6.17
C SER A 121 -5.19 0.54 5.99
N ALA A 122 -5.56 1.28 7.04
CA ALA A 122 -5.66 2.75 6.96
C ALA A 122 -4.30 3.41 6.67
N VAL A 123 -3.21 2.93 7.28
CA VAL A 123 -1.85 3.42 7.03
C VAL A 123 -1.46 3.25 5.55
N ILE A 124 -1.70 2.06 4.99
CA ILE A 124 -1.37 1.78 3.59
C ILE A 124 -2.16 2.71 2.66
N ASP A 125 -3.46 2.88 2.88
CA ASP A 125 -4.30 3.80 2.09
C ASP A 125 -3.79 5.25 2.18
N HIS A 126 -3.42 5.70 3.39
CA HIS A 126 -2.87 7.03 3.61
C HIS A 126 -1.55 7.23 2.86
N LEU A 127 -0.64 6.25 2.90
CA LEU A 127 0.64 6.31 2.19
C LEU A 127 0.44 6.29 0.67
N LEU A 128 -0.41 5.41 0.15
CA LEU A 128 -0.75 5.36 -1.26
C LEU A 128 -1.39 6.68 -1.75
N ALA A 129 -2.29 7.27 -0.96
CA ALA A 129 -2.87 8.58 -1.25
C ALA A 129 -1.81 9.69 -1.23
N SER A 130 -0.92 9.68 -0.23
CA SER A 130 0.16 10.66 -0.11
C SER A 130 1.14 10.58 -1.28
N VAL A 131 1.47 9.38 -1.76
CA VAL A 131 2.35 9.20 -2.92
C VAL A 131 1.69 9.69 -4.21
N LYS A 132 0.36 9.55 -4.35
CA LYS A 132 -0.38 10.05 -5.53
C LYS A 132 -0.34 11.57 -5.65
N THR A 133 -0.28 12.30 -4.53
CA THR A 133 -0.23 13.78 -4.52
C THR A 133 1.18 14.34 -4.75
N LEU A 134 2.22 13.49 -4.71
CA LEU A 134 3.59 13.92 -5.00
C LEU A 134 3.76 14.31 -6.48
N PRO A 135 4.69 15.26 -6.78
CA PRO A 135 5.16 15.51 -8.14
C PRO A 135 5.66 14.22 -8.79
N GLU A 136 5.49 14.10 -10.11
CA GLU A 136 5.79 12.86 -10.84
C GLU A 136 7.20 12.31 -10.56
N GLU A 137 8.22 13.16 -10.58
CA GLU A 137 9.61 12.76 -10.31
C GLU A 137 9.81 12.12 -8.92
N LYS A 138 9.13 12.65 -7.90
CA LYS A 138 9.18 12.09 -6.54
C LYS A 138 8.33 10.83 -6.43
N ARG A 139 7.11 10.85 -6.99
CA ARG A 139 6.20 9.70 -7.03
C ARG A 139 6.87 8.48 -7.67
N LYS A 140 7.65 8.69 -8.73
CA LYS A 140 8.41 7.65 -9.43
C LYS A 140 9.51 7.02 -8.59
N LYS A 141 9.99 7.72 -7.56
CA LYS A 141 11.05 7.33 -6.62
C LYS A 141 10.55 7.04 -5.21
N THR A 142 9.24 6.90 -5.02
CA THR A 142 8.65 6.48 -3.74
C THR A 142 7.88 5.18 -3.92
N ALA A 143 8.20 4.17 -3.12
CA ALA A 143 7.50 2.90 -3.11
C ALA A 143 6.71 2.72 -1.80
N VAL A 144 5.54 2.12 -1.90
CA VAL A 144 4.75 1.64 -0.74
C VAL A 144 4.57 0.14 -0.95
N LEU A 145 5.11 -0.63 -0.02
CA LEU A 145 5.11 -2.08 -0.03
C LEU A 145 4.40 -2.58 1.23
N TYR A 146 3.67 -3.67 1.12
CA TYR A 146 2.97 -4.23 2.27
C TYR A 146 2.86 -5.74 2.25
N TYR A 147 2.78 -6.32 3.45
CA TYR A 147 2.54 -7.74 3.63
C TYR A 147 1.69 -7.97 4.87
N TYR A 148 0.71 -8.86 4.75
CA TYR A 148 -0.12 -9.30 5.85
C TYR A 148 0.32 -10.71 6.22
N PHE A 149 0.85 -10.89 7.43
CA PHE A 149 1.01 -12.24 7.97
C PHE A 149 -0.37 -12.80 8.29
N ASP A 150 -0.54 -14.09 8.02
CA ASP A 150 -1.79 -14.80 8.22
C ASP A 150 -1.47 -16.17 8.81
N HIS A 151 -1.94 -16.43 10.02
CA HIS A 151 -1.72 -17.69 10.73
C HIS A 151 -2.40 -18.89 10.06
N SER A 152 -3.40 -18.66 9.20
CA SER A 152 -4.06 -19.72 8.43
C SER A 152 -3.19 -20.26 7.28
N LEU A 153 -2.10 -19.55 6.96
CA LEU A 153 -1.14 -19.94 5.93
C LEU A 153 0.26 -20.10 6.57
N PRO A 154 1.06 -21.09 6.15
CA PRO A 154 2.47 -21.11 6.49
C PRO A 154 3.13 -19.88 5.89
N SER A 155 3.28 -18.82 6.69
CA SER A 155 3.87 -17.55 6.28
C SER A 155 5.11 -17.26 7.11
N GLY A 156 6.23 -17.07 6.42
CA GLY A 156 7.51 -16.81 7.05
C GLY A 156 8.24 -15.62 6.44
N PRO A 157 9.46 -15.35 6.91
CA PRO A 157 10.28 -14.25 6.41
C PRO A 157 10.58 -14.35 4.91
N LYS A 158 10.65 -15.58 4.38
CA LYS A 158 10.86 -15.85 2.95
C LYS A 158 9.69 -15.33 2.10
N ASP A 159 8.46 -15.58 2.53
CA ASP A 159 7.25 -15.17 1.80
C ASP A 159 7.09 -13.65 1.84
N ALA A 160 7.37 -13.04 3.01
CA ALA A 160 7.38 -11.60 3.17
C ALA A 160 8.40 -10.95 2.21
N ILE A 161 9.67 -11.37 2.21
CA ILE A 161 10.66 -10.76 1.32
C ILE A 161 10.37 -11.02 -0.16
N ALA A 162 9.83 -12.20 -0.52
CA ALA A 162 9.43 -12.51 -1.88
C ALA A 162 8.33 -11.56 -2.37
N SER A 163 7.30 -11.34 -1.54
CA SER A 163 6.21 -10.41 -1.85
C SER A 163 6.70 -8.95 -1.96
N LEU A 164 7.52 -8.50 -1.00
CA LEU A 164 8.09 -7.15 -1.03
C LEU A 164 8.99 -6.93 -2.26
N LEU A 165 9.80 -7.92 -2.63
CA LEU A 165 10.65 -7.86 -3.82
C LEU A 165 9.81 -7.81 -5.10
N ARG A 166 8.75 -8.61 -5.21
CA ARG A 166 7.82 -8.57 -6.34
C ARG A 166 7.16 -7.19 -6.46
N GLN A 167 6.64 -6.65 -5.37
CA GLN A 167 6.02 -5.32 -5.35
C GLN A 167 7.01 -4.21 -5.76
N LEU A 168 8.25 -4.28 -5.29
CA LEU A 168 9.30 -3.33 -5.67
C LEU A 168 9.72 -3.49 -7.14
N CYS A 169 9.70 -4.73 -7.65
CA CYS A 169 9.94 -5.02 -9.06
C CYS A 169 8.82 -4.56 -9.99
N SER A 170 7.61 -4.41 -9.47
CA SER A 170 6.41 -4.00 -10.22
C SER A 170 6.26 -2.47 -10.31
N GLN A 171 7.15 -1.70 -9.68
CA GLN A 171 7.12 -0.25 -9.73
C GLN A 171 7.46 0.26 -11.15
N LYS A 172 6.83 1.35 -11.58
CA LYS A 172 6.95 1.85 -12.96
C LYS A 172 8.38 2.25 -13.38
N ASN A 173 9.29 2.49 -12.44
CA ASN A 173 10.67 2.93 -12.73
C ASN A 173 11.73 2.03 -12.11
N THR A 174 11.40 0.76 -11.87
CA THR A 174 12.36 -0.18 -11.31
C THR A 174 13.61 -0.32 -12.20
N GLY A 175 13.51 -0.04 -13.51
CA GLY A 175 14.62 -0.20 -14.45
C GLY A 175 14.95 -1.68 -14.66
N PRO A 176 16.21 -2.04 -14.99
CA PRO A 176 16.60 -3.44 -15.18
C PRO A 176 16.44 -4.22 -13.87
N LEU A 177 16.13 -5.52 -13.98
CA LEU A 177 16.09 -6.38 -12.80
C LEU A 177 17.45 -6.37 -12.07
N PRO A 178 17.46 -6.52 -10.75
CA PRO A 178 18.69 -6.76 -10.00
C PRO A 178 19.33 -8.08 -10.43
N ARG A 179 20.61 -8.26 -10.11
CA ARG A 179 21.49 -9.26 -10.73
C ARG A 179 20.92 -10.67 -10.72
N PHE A 180 20.47 -11.16 -9.56
CA PHE A 180 20.02 -12.55 -9.47
C PHE A 180 18.74 -12.77 -10.29
N LEU A 181 17.75 -11.88 -10.19
CA LEU A 181 16.55 -11.95 -11.02
C LEU A 181 16.86 -11.77 -12.52
N ALA A 182 17.83 -10.93 -12.89
CA ALA A 182 18.26 -10.77 -14.27
C ALA A 182 18.90 -12.04 -14.84
N ASP A 183 19.75 -12.72 -14.06
CA ASP A 183 20.40 -13.98 -14.45
C ASP A 183 19.36 -15.12 -14.60
N ASN A 184 18.37 -15.18 -13.71
CA ASN A 184 17.25 -16.12 -13.82
C ASN A 184 16.38 -15.81 -15.05
N LEU A 185 16.09 -14.54 -15.33
CA LEU A 185 15.37 -14.15 -16.54
C LEU A 185 16.13 -14.54 -17.82
N ALA A 186 17.45 -14.34 -17.85
CA ALA A 186 18.29 -14.73 -18.97
C ALA A 186 18.28 -16.25 -19.18
N THR A 187 18.33 -17.02 -18.09
CA THR A 187 18.21 -18.49 -18.12
C THR A 187 16.86 -18.93 -18.67
N MET A 188 15.75 -18.29 -18.25
CA MET A 188 14.41 -18.55 -18.79
C MET A 188 14.30 -18.20 -20.28
N LYS A 189 14.98 -17.14 -20.74
CA LYS A 189 15.02 -16.76 -22.16
C LYS A 189 15.88 -17.73 -23.00
N ALA A 190 16.93 -18.29 -22.42
CA ALA A 190 17.85 -19.21 -23.08
C ALA A 190 17.29 -20.64 -23.15
N ALA A 191 16.31 -21.00 -22.32
CA ALA A 191 15.56 -22.24 -22.45
C ALA A 191 14.57 -22.11 -23.62
N PRO A 192 14.77 -22.81 -24.76
CA PRO A 192 13.84 -22.73 -25.88
C PRO A 192 12.49 -23.35 -25.49
N ASN A 193 11.40 -22.61 -25.69
CA ASN A 193 10.04 -23.15 -25.56
C ASN A 193 9.89 -24.37 -26.49
N LEU A 194 9.54 -25.51 -25.92
CA LEU A 194 8.82 -26.61 -26.57
C LEU A 194 7.40 -26.13 -26.92
N GLU A 195 7.26 -25.09 -27.74
CA GLU A 195 5.98 -24.76 -28.38
C GLU A 195 5.90 -25.56 -29.68
N GLY A 196 5.66 -26.86 -29.51
CA GLY A 196 5.16 -27.74 -30.56
C GLY A 196 3.64 -27.73 -30.50
N ASP A 197 3.02 -27.18 -31.54
CA ASP A 197 1.63 -27.37 -31.91
C ASP A 197 1.25 -28.85 -31.81
N SER A 198 0.28 -29.21 -30.96
CA SER A 198 -0.52 -30.43 -31.10
C SER A 198 -1.68 -30.45 -30.12
N SER A 199 -2.87 -30.31 -30.69
CA SER A 199 -4.06 -31.03 -30.25
C SER A 199 -3.72 -32.49 -30.01
N ASP A 200 -3.49 -32.91 -28.76
CA ASP A 200 -3.92 -34.22 -28.29
C ASP A 200 -3.91 -34.34 -26.76
N LYS A 201 -4.96 -34.98 -26.26
CA LYS A 201 -5.24 -35.20 -24.85
C LYS A 201 -4.35 -36.29 -24.26
N ILE A 202 -4.02 -36.11 -22.98
CA ILE A 202 -3.59 -37.11 -21.99
C ILE A 202 -2.15 -37.64 -22.18
N THR A 203 -1.23 -37.08 -21.40
CA THR A 203 -0.38 -37.85 -20.47
C THR A 203 0.30 -36.88 -19.50
N LYS A 204 0.30 -37.25 -18.21
CA LYS A 204 1.07 -36.58 -17.17
C LYS A 204 2.54 -37.00 -17.28
N ASN A 205 3.42 -36.02 -17.08
CA ASN A 205 4.83 -36.09 -16.66
C ASN A 205 5.93 -35.97 -17.73
N ALA A 206 6.90 -35.13 -17.34
CA ALA A 206 8.27 -34.94 -17.82
C ALA A 206 8.49 -33.94 -18.97
N GLY A 207 8.81 -32.69 -18.61
CA GLY A 207 9.36 -31.71 -19.55
C GLY A 207 9.65 -30.29 -19.02
N GLU A 208 9.02 -29.84 -17.94
CA GLU A 208 9.30 -28.53 -17.34
C GLU A 208 10.15 -28.70 -16.09
N GLY A 209 11.47 -28.49 -16.20
CA GLY A 209 12.33 -28.41 -15.01
C GLY A 209 11.92 -27.19 -14.19
N PRO A 210 11.54 -27.32 -12.91
CA PRO A 210 11.28 -26.16 -12.07
C PRO A 210 12.58 -25.36 -11.99
N LEU A 211 12.52 -24.03 -12.21
CA LEU A 211 13.60 -23.17 -11.74
C LEU A 211 13.88 -23.54 -10.27
N ALA A 212 15.15 -23.66 -9.91
CA ALA A 212 15.52 -23.95 -8.54
C ALA A 212 14.86 -22.89 -7.62
N PRO A 213 14.34 -23.28 -6.44
CA PRO A 213 13.74 -22.32 -5.52
C PRO A 213 14.72 -21.20 -5.24
N ILE A 214 14.28 -19.96 -5.42
CA ILE A 214 15.13 -18.80 -5.18
C ILE A 214 15.52 -18.77 -3.70
N PRO A 215 16.83 -18.78 -3.36
CA PRO A 215 17.28 -18.67 -1.98
C PRO A 215 16.87 -17.32 -1.38
N MET A 216 16.48 -17.33 -0.10
CA MET A 216 16.09 -16.11 0.61
C MET A 216 17.21 -15.06 0.61
N GLY A 217 18.47 -15.49 0.71
CA GLY A 217 19.63 -14.60 0.66
C GLY A 217 19.72 -13.78 -0.62
N ASP A 218 19.41 -14.40 -1.77
CA ASP A 218 19.42 -13.73 -3.07
C ASP A 218 18.27 -12.73 -3.20
N MET A 219 17.07 -13.08 -2.71
CA MET A 219 15.94 -12.15 -2.67
C MET A 219 16.26 -10.91 -1.84
N ILE A 220 16.93 -11.09 -0.69
CA ILE A 220 17.35 -9.97 0.14
C ILE A 220 18.40 -9.14 -0.60
N ALA A 221 19.42 -9.76 -1.21
CA ALA A 221 20.45 -9.03 -1.94
C ALA A 221 19.86 -8.18 -3.08
N ASP A 222 18.94 -8.76 -3.85
CA ASP A 222 18.25 -8.09 -4.94
C ASP A 222 17.33 -6.97 -4.42
N PHE A 223 16.59 -7.19 -3.33
CA PHE A 223 15.79 -6.16 -2.67
C PHE A 223 16.66 -4.99 -2.21
N LEU A 224 17.76 -5.28 -1.50
CA LEU A 224 18.67 -4.27 -0.97
C LEU A 224 19.33 -3.45 -2.09
N SER A 225 19.66 -4.06 -3.22
CA SER A 225 20.16 -3.36 -4.40
C SER A 225 19.10 -2.46 -5.03
N LEU A 226 17.86 -2.95 -5.10
CA LEU A 226 16.79 -2.28 -5.81
C LEU A 226 16.21 -1.09 -5.04
N GLN A 227 16.09 -1.19 -3.71
CA GLN A 227 15.58 -0.10 -2.87
C GLN A 227 16.42 1.18 -2.99
N LEU A 228 17.73 1.07 -3.25
CA LEU A 228 18.64 2.22 -3.38
C LEU A 228 18.34 3.11 -4.61
N ARG A 229 17.46 2.67 -5.50
CA ARG A 229 16.98 3.45 -6.66
C ARG A 229 15.83 4.40 -6.28
N PHE A 230 15.29 4.26 -5.07
CA PHE A 230 14.18 5.04 -4.54
C PHE A 230 14.69 6.03 -3.50
N ASP A 231 14.04 7.20 -3.44
CA ASP A 231 14.30 8.19 -2.39
C ASP A 231 13.61 7.78 -1.08
N SER A 232 12.52 7.00 -1.17
CA SER A 232 11.77 6.50 -0.01
C SER A 232 11.07 5.17 -0.31
N VAL A 233 11.17 4.22 0.62
CA VAL A 233 10.49 2.93 0.53
C VAL A 233 9.72 2.70 1.83
N TYR A 234 8.40 2.82 1.80
CA TYR A 234 7.56 2.49 2.95
C TYR A 234 7.24 1.00 2.93
N ILE A 235 7.46 0.32 4.05
CA ILE A 235 7.23 -1.12 4.21
C ILE A 235 6.27 -1.32 5.38
N CYS A 236 5.09 -1.82 5.08
CA CYS A 236 4.01 -2.04 6.05
C CYS A 236 3.83 -3.54 6.29
N LEU A 237 4.10 -4.01 7.50
CA LEU A 237 3.97 -5.43 7.86
C LEU A 237 2.95 -5.60 8.98
N ASP A 238 1.87 -6.32 8.69
CA ASP A 238 0.79 -6.56 9.65
C ASP A 238 0.91 -7.93 10.31
N GLY A 239 0.67 -8.01 11.62
CA GLY A 239 0.46 -9.28 12.31
C GLY A 239 1.74 -10.07 12.54
N LEU A 240 2.85 -9.42 12.93
CA LEU A 240 4.15 -10.09 13.07
C LEU A 240 4.11 -11.33 13.97
N GLU A 241 3.24 -11.39 14.98
CA GLU A 241 3.07 -12.57 15.84
C GLU A 241 2.64 -13.84 15.10
N GLU A 242 2.18 -13.72 13.86
CA GLU A 242 1.71 -14.83 13.03
C GLU A 242 2.82 -15.40 12.12
N CYS A 243 4.01 -14.79 12.12
CA CYS A 243 5.18 -15.28 11.39
C CYS A 243 5.71 -16.59 11.99
N GLY A 244 5.94 -17.59 11.15
CA GLY A 244 6.47 -18.89 11.57
C GLY A 244 7.92 -18.87 12.11
N ASP A 245 8.68 -17.81 11.84
CA ASP A 245 10.04 -17.60 12.37
C ASP A 245 10.29 -16.11 12.65
N LEU A 246 9.98 -15.68 13.87
CA LEU A 246 10.17 -14.30 14.33
C LEU A 246 11.64 -13.89 14.40
N VAL A 247 12.55 -14.81 14.70
CA VAL A 247 13.98 -14.51 14.84
C VAL A 247 14.55 -14.15 13.46
N ALA A 248 14.33 -15.01 12.47
CA ALA A 248 14.75 -14.73 11.10
C ALA A 248 14.02 -13.52 10.51
N LEU A 249 12.78 -13.23 10.93
CA LEU A 249 12.10 -12.00 10.56
C LEU A 249 12.82 -10.77 11.11
N PHE A 250 13.19 -10.76 12.39
CA PHE A 250 13.92 -9.63 12.97
C PHE A 250 15.28 -9.40 12.30
N GLU A 251 16.02 -10.47 12.00
CA GLU A 251 17.26 -10.39 11.23
C GLU A 251 17.04 -9.77 9.85
N LEU A 252 15.96 -10.17 9.16
CA LEU A 252 15.56 -9.56 7.89
C LEU A 252 15.28 -8.06 8.07
N LEU A 253 14.43 -7.67 9.03
CA LEU A 253 14.05 -6.28 9.24
C LEU A 253 15.25 -5.39 9.53
N VAL A 254 16.17 -5.83 10.39
CA VAL A 254 17.42 -5.10 10.68
C VAL A 254 18.24 -4.85 9.40
N ARG A 255 18.28 -5.82 8.48
CA ARG A 255 18.95 -5.67 7.19
C ARG A 255 18.24 -4.69 6.25
N LEU A 256 16.90 -4.61 6.31
CA LEU A 256 16.13 -3.68 5.48
C LEU A 256 16.29 -2.22 5.92
N VAL A 257 16.54 -1.96 7.21
CA VAL A 257 16.62 -0.60 7.79
C VAL A 257 18.02 -0.16 8.24
N THR A 258 19.04 -0.47 7.44
CA THR A 258 20.41 0.05 7.68
C THR A 258 20.46 1.57 7.52
N SER A 259 21.50 2.24 8.06
CA SER A 259 21.60 3.71 8.06
C SER A 259 21.63 4.34 6.66
N SER A 260 22.01 3.59 5.63
CA SER A 260 21.98 4.04 4.23
C SER A 260 20.70 3.67 3.49
N SER A 261 19.76 2.97 4.14
CA SER A 261 18.53 2.48 3.53
C SER A 261 17.47 3.59 3.44
N PRO A 262 16.79 3.76 2.28
CA PRO A 262 15.60 4.62 2.15
C PRO A 262 14.34 4.01 2.80
N SER A 263 14.46 2.84 3.42
CA SER A 263 13.32 2.10 3.96
C SER A 263 12.82 2.65 5.28
N ARG A 264 11.49 2.71 5.40
CA ARG A 264 10.75 3.06 6.61
C ARG A 264 9.73 1.98 6.92
N LEU A 265 9.73 1.47 8.13
CA LEU A 265 8.84 0.40 8.57
C LEU A 265 7.64 0.95 9.33
N VAL A 266 6.47 0.36 9.05
CA VAL A 266 5.34 0.35 9.98
C VAL A 266 5.03 -1.12 10.26
N LEU A 267 5.08 -1.50 11.52
CA LEU A 267 4.91 -2.88 11.96
C LEU A 267 3.70 -2.96 12.87
N SER A 268 2.80 -3.93 12.69
CA SER A 268 1.77 -4.23 13.68
C SER A 268 2.07 -5.54 14.39
N ALA A 269 1.96 -5.54 15.72
CA ALA A 269 2.18 -6.73 16.50
C ALA A 269 1.50 -6.64 17.87
N ARG A 270 1.41 -7.76 18.58
CA ARG A 270 1.09 -7.74 20.02
C ARG A 270 2.28 -7.28 20.85
N SER A 271 2.02 -6.74 22.04
CA SER A 271 3.04 -6.20 22.95
C SER A 271 4.19 -7.19 23.24
N GLN A 272 3.92 -8.51 23.29
CA GLN A 272 4.97 -9.51 23.52
C GLN A 272 5.98 -9.66 22.36
N VAL A 273 5.66 -9.20 21.16
CA VAL A 273 6.56 -9.19 20.00
C VAL A 273 7.29 -7.85 19.88
N VAL A 274 6.64 -6.75 20.28
CA VAL A 274 7.19 -5.38 20.21
C VAL A 274 8.45 -5.25 21.07
N GLU A 275 8.42 -5.69 22.33
CA GLU A 275 9.57 -5.55 23.24
C GLU A 275 10.82 -6.30 22.72
N PRO A 276 10.74 -7.58 22.30
CA PRO A 276 11.85 -8.25 21.61
C PRO A 276 12.32 -7.55 20.33
N GLY A 277 11.40 -7.00 19.53
CA GLY A 277 11.76 -6.27 18.31
C GLY A 277 12.58 -5.02 18.60
N ILE A 278 12.20 -4.26 19.63
CA ILE A 278 12.97 -3.09 20.10
C ILE A 278 14.33 -3.52 20.63
N ALA A 279 14.40 -4.61 21.40
CA ALA A 279 15.68 -5.17 21.87
C ALA A 279 16.59 -5.62 20.71
N ALA A 280 16.00 -6.07 19.60
CA ALA A 280 16.68 -6.38 18.34
C ALA A 280 17.05 -5.14 17.50
N LYS A 281 16.88 -3.92 18.04
CA LYS A 281 17.19 -2.63 17.39
C LYS A 281 16.27 -2.29 16.21
N ILE A 282 15.04 -2.77 16.24
CA ILE A 282 13.99 -2.44 15.26
C ILE A 282 13.13 -1.33 15.87
N GLY A 283 13.47 -0.08 15.59
CA GLY A 283 12.81 1.09 16.18
C GLY A 283 13.17 1.29 17.66
N SER A 284 12.35 2.09 18.34
CA SER A 284 12.58 2.52 19.72
C SER A 284 11.27 2.68 20.48
N LYS A 285 11.34 2.76 21.82
CA LYS A 285 10.15 2.83 22.69
C LYS A 285 9.30 4.08 22.46
N ASP A 286 9.91 5.19 22.04
CA ASP A 286 9.20 6.44 21.68
C ASP A 286 8.45 6.35 20.35
N MET A 287 8.70 5.30 19.56
CA MET A 287 8.05 5.06 18.27
C MET A 287 6.99 3.95 18.34
N VAL A 288 6.49 3.64 19.54
CA VAL A 288 5.41 2.67 19.77
C VAL A 288 4.09 3.40 20.00
N VAL A 289 3.08 3.05 19.21
CA VAL A 289 1.70 3.51 19.36
C VAL A 289 0.88 2.37 19.92
N ASN A 290 0.29 2.56 21.11
CA ASN A 290 -0.60 1.59 21.73
C ASN A 290 -2.05 1.88 21.31
N LEU A 291 -2.68 0.95 20.62
CA LEU A 291 -3.98 1.15 19.99
C LEU A 291 -5.11 1.39 21.00
N GLU A 292 -5.06 0.71 22.14
CA GLU A 292 -6.01 0.90 23.26
C GLU A 292 -5.99 2.33 23.80
N GLN A 293 -4.86 3.03 23.57
CA GLN A 293 -4.64 4.48 23.73
C GLN A 293 -5.74 5.34 23.10
N HIS A 294 -6.20 4.90 21.93
CA HIS A 294 -6.76 5.79 20.91
C HIS A 294 -7.95 5.21 20.14
N ASN A 295 -8.21 3.90 20.21
CA ASN A 295 -9.18 3.22 19.33
C ASN A 295 -10.66 3.35 19.77
N ALA A 296 -10.96 3.95 20.92
CA ALA A 296 -12.34 4.07 21.41
C ALA A 296 -13.30 4.78 20.43
N PRO A 297 -12.92 5.87 19.72
CA PRO A 297 -13.76 6.48 18.69
C PRO A 297 -14.01 5.54 17.50
N ASP A 298 -13.01 4.77 17.08
CA ASP A 298 -13.12 3.82 15.98
C ASP A 298 -14.07 2.68 16.32
N ILE A 299 -13.97 2.15 17.55
CA ILE A 299 -14.87 1.10 18.06
C ILE A 299 -16.31 1.61 18.08
N ARG A 300 -16.54 2.83 18.55
CA ARG A 300 -17.87 3.45 18.52
C ARG A 300 -18.42 3.57 17.10
N SER A 301 -17.63 4.13 16.18
CA SER A 301 -18.02 4.30 14.77
C SER A 301 -18.35 2.95 14.11
N TYR A 302 -17.54 1.92 14.37
CA TYR A 302 -17.76 0.57 13.90
C TYR A 302 -19.07 -0.01 14.44
N LEU A 303 -19.29 0.05 15.75
CA LEU A 303 -20.51 -0.48 16.38
C LEU A 303 -21.76 0.24 15.89
N GLU A 304 -21.74 1.56 15.78
CA GLU A 304 -22.86 2.34 15.24
C GLU A 304 -23.18 1.96 13.79
N THR A 305 -22.15 1.76 12.96
CA THR A 305 -22.33 1.33 11.56
C THR A 305 -22.85 -0.11 11.48
N TYR A 306 -22.32 -1.00 12.33
CA TYR A 306 -22.72 -2.39 12.38
C TYR A 306 -24.18 -2.53 12.81
N THR A 307 -24.59 -1.85 13.88
CA THR A 307 -25.99 -1.92 14.35
C THR A 307 -26.96 -1.32 13.34
N LYS A 308 -26.61 -0.25 12.62
CA LYS A 308 -27.44 0.29 11.52
C LYS A 308 -27.60 -0.66 10.34
N LYS A 309 -26.65 -1.59 10.12
CA LYS A 309 -26.75 -2.62 9.07
C LYS A 309 -27.53 -3.85 9.53
N HIS A 310 -27.75 -3.98 10.84
CA HIS A 310 -28.33 -5.16 11.47
C HIS A 310 -29.43 -4.74 12.45
N ASP A 311 -30.56 -4.29 11.92
CA ASP A 311 -31.70 -3.77 12.69
C ASP A 311 -32.17 -4.72 13.79
N CYS A 312 -32.09 -6.03 13.55
CA CYS A 312 -32.44 -7.06 14.55
C CYS A 312 -31.60 -6.98 15.84
N LEU A 313 -30.36 -6.51 15.77
CA LEU A 313 -29.52 -6.30 16.96
C LEU A 313 -29.93 -5.04 17.71
N ALA A 314 -30.32 -3.98 16.99
CA ALA A 314 -30.86 -2.77 17.59
C ALA A 314 -32.16 -3.07 18.34
N ASP A 315 -33.03 -3.88 17.73
CA ASP A 315 -34.30 -4.31 18.31
C ASP A 315 -34.11 -5.20 19.55
N MET A 316 -33.14 -6.11 19.52
CA MET A 316 -32.85 -7.01 20.64
C MET A 316 -32.27 -6.27 21.86
N ILE A 317 -31.41 -5.29 21.64
CA ILE A 317 -30.80 -4.48 22.71
C ILE A 317 -31.79 -3.42 23.22
N GLY A 318 -32.68 -2.95 22.34
CA GLY A 318 -33.57 -1.83 22.58
C GLY A 318 -32.89 -0.48 22.22
N PRO A 319 -33.55 0.39 21.45
CA PRO A 319 -32.94 1.62 20.93
C PRO A 319 -32.51 2.60 22.04
N GLU A 320 -33.20 2.61 23.18
CA GLU A 320 -32.84 3.46 24.33
C GLU A 320 -31.57 2.98 25.05
N ALA A 321 -31.32 1.67 25.08
CA ALA A 321 -30.15 1.09 25.76
C ALA A 321 -28.93 0.96 24.85
N LEU A 322 -29.11 0.99 23.53
CA LEU A 322 -28.06 0.75 22.54
C LEU A 322 -26.89 1.73 22.66
N SER A 323 -27.16 3.04 22.76
CA SER A 323 -26.12 4.05 22.89
C SER A 323 -25.28 3.87 24.18
N GLY A 324 -25.94 3.49 25.28
CA GLY A 324 -25.28 3.15 26.54
C GLY A 324 -24.36 1.92 26.41
N HIS A 325 -24.80 0.87 25.73
CA HIS A 325 -24.00 -0.34 25.49
C HIS A 325 -22.79 -0.08 24.58
N ILE A 326 -22.97 0.67 23.49
CA ILE A 326 -21.88 1.07 22.60
C ILE A 326 -20.83 1.87 23.37
N LYS A 327 -21.27 2.82 24.20
CA LYS A 327 -20.38 3.61 25.05
C LYS A 327 -19.61 2.72 26.03
N LEU A 328 -20.29 1.79 26.70
CA LEU A 328 -19.69 0.89 27.69
C LEU A 328 -18.68 -0.08 27.05
N LEU A 329 -18.96 -0.59 25.85
CA LEU A 329 -18.02 -1.44 25.10
C LEU A 329 -16.77 -0.66 24.68
N ALA A 330 -16.93 0.58 24.22
CA ALA A 330 -15.81 1.45 23.86
C ALA A 330 -14.98 1.90 25.08
N GLU A 331 -15.59 2.02 26.26
CA GLU A 331 -14.87 2.31 27.51
C GLU A 331 -14.08 1.09 27.99
N ARG A 332 -14.67 -0.11 27.95
CA ARG A 332 -14.00 -1.36 28.31
C ARG A 332 -12.80 -1.69 27.42
N SER A 333 -12.87 -1.35 26.13
CA SER A 333 -11.74 -1.56 25.22
C SER A 333 -10.52 -0.67 25.53
N GLY A 334 -10.71 0.44 26.26
CA GLY A 334 -9.63 1.31 26.71
C GLY A 334 -8.90 0.82 27.96
N GLY A 335 -9.15 -0.41 28.42
CA GLY A 335 -8.48 -1.00 29.59
C GLY A 335 -8.94 -0.45 30.94
N LYS A 336 -10.17 0.08 31.02
CA LYS A 336 -10.83 0.48 32.27
C LYS A 336 -11.84 -0.56 32.73
#